data_AF-A0A0E3U425-F1
#
_entry.id   AF-A0A0E3U425-F1
#
_cell.length_a   1.000
_cell.length_b   1.000
_cell.length_c   1.000
_cell.angle_alpha   90.00
_cell.angle_beta   90.00
_cell.angle_gamma   90.00
#
_symmetry.space_group_name_H-M   'P 1'
#
loop_
_entity.id
_entity.type
_entity.pdbx_description
1 polymer ?
#
loop_
_entity_poly.entity_id
_entity_poly.type
_entity_poly.pdbx_seq_one_letter_code
_entity_poly.pdbx_strand_id
1 'polypeptide(L)'
;MKKKNIFLIILSFIYNQIGFSEKILQTETSIFNNQINFQTKAVNTIPTPPKIHIIIDWRKHFLLHIQEIITFITKTQHKNKIIALFINKIENYSDYPLNIQQTTNNLKNLLHELNNNNNFIIINSYISCEIYENIKLLNKNLTPRSTSIKLARHMNAEYILYSTAYNDTKNINIKLELISAKNGEIMWSKITNT
;
A
#
# COMPACT_ATOMS: atom_id res chain seq x y z
N MET A 1 -47.37 20.52 -2.53
CA MET A 1 -47.66 19.65 -1.37
C MET A 1 -46.38 18.90 -0.98
N LYS A 2 -45.71 19.39 0.06
CA LYS A 2 -44.34 18.99 0.48
C LYS A 2 -44.43 18.00 1.65
N LYS A 3 -44.26 16.69 1.38
CA LYS A 3 -44.03 15.66 2.40
C LYS A 3 -42.69 14.98 2.11
N LYS A 4 -41.59 15.55 2.61
CA LYS A 4 -40.26 14.89 2.63
C LYS A 4 -39.28 15.45 3.68
N ASN A 5 -39.81 16.09 4.75
CA ASN A 5 -39.03 16.65 5.86
C ASN A 5 -39.44 16.07 7.23
N ILE A 6 -39.76 14.77 7.30
CA ILE A 6 -40.14 14.10 8.56
C ILE A 6 -39.14 13.01 8.98
N PHE A 7 -38.15 12.70 8.14
CA PHE A 7 -37.16 11.65 8.46
C PHE A 7 -35.90 12.17 9.18
N LEU A 8 -35.73 13.50 9.31
CA LEU A 8 -34.61 14.12 10.03
C LEU A 8 -34.92 14.49 11.49
N ILE A 9 -36.16 14.27 11.95
CA ILE A 9 -36.58 14.63 13.32
C ILE A 9 -36.51 13.42 14.27
N ILE A 10 -36.39 12.19 13.76
CA ILE A 10 -36.37 10.97 14.59
C ILE A 10 -34.95 10.58 15.03
N LEU A 11 -33.89 11.12 14.41
CA LEU A 11 -32.51 10.85 14.87
C LEU A 11 -32.03 11.80 15.99
N SER A 12 -32.78 12.84 16.35
CA SER A 12 -32.45 13.69 17.52
C SER A 12 -33.14 13.25 18.81
N PHE A 13 -33.94 12.18 18.78
CA PHE A 13 -34.75 11.76 19.95
C PHE A 13 -34.15 10.58 20.74
N ILE A 14 -33.01 10.03 20.32
CA ILE A 14 -32.30 8.97 21.07
C ILE A 14 -31.15 9.55 21.94
N TYR A 15 -30.80 10.82 21.78
CA TYR A 15 -29.72 11.45 22.56
C TYR A 15 -30.14 12.04 23.92
N ASN A 16 -31.38 11.81 24.37
CA ASN A 16 -31.92 12.45 25.59
C ASN A 16 -32.42 11.46 26.66
N GLN A 17 -31.77 10.30 26.79
CA GLN A 17 -32.03 9.31 27.85
C GLN A 17 -30.75 8.79 28.54
N ILE A 18 -29.72 9.63 28.64
CA ILE A 18 -28.64 9.45 29.64
C ILE A 18 -28.50 10.78 30.36
N GLY A 19 -29.40 11.00 31.32
CA GLY A 19 -29.26 12.06 32.30
C GLY A 19 -28.14 11.69 33.27
N PHE A 20 -27.08 12.50 33.30
CA PHE A 20 -26.21 12.61 34.46
C PHE A 20 -26.22 14.07 34.91
N SER A 21 -26.59 14.25 36.18
CA SER A 21 -27.00 15.49 36.81
C SER A 21 -25.82 16.43 37.07
N GLU A 22 -25.89 17.66 36.55
CA GLU A 22 -25.12 18.81 37.03
C GLU A 22 -25.80 19.36 38.30
N LYS A 23 -25.56 18.73 39.45
CA LYS A 23 -25.71 19.36 40.77
C LYS A 23 -25.24 18.39 41.84
N ILE A 24 -24.03 18.61 42.35
CA ILE A 24 -23.62 18.36 43.74
C ILE A 24 -22.23 18.98 43.93
N LEU A 25 -22.11 19.78 44.99
CA LEU A 25 -20.90 20.27 45.65
C LEU A 25 -20.09 21.43 45.02
N GLN A 26 -20.71 22.62 45.01
CA GLN A 26 -19.99 23.85 45.36
C GLN A 26 -20.26 24.18 46.83
N THR A 27 -19.65 23.44 47.76
CA THR A 27 -19.50 23.82 49.17
C THR A 27 -18.43 22.89 49.74
N GLU A 28 -17.23 23.42 49.95
CA GLU A 28 -16.15 22.97 50.86
C GLU A 28 -14.77 23.35 50.30
N THR A 29 -14.60 24.62 49.91
CA THR A 29 -13.29 25.24 49.75
C THR A 29 -12.81 25.78 51.09
N SER A 30 -12.43 24.90 52.00
CA SER A 30 -11.55 25.19 53.14
C SER A 30 -11.38 23.91 53.93
N ILE A 31 -10.16 23.61 54.38
CA ILE A 31 -9.78 22.44 55.19
C ILE A 31 -9.34 21.21 54.37
N PHE A 32 -8.20 21.32 53.67
CA PHE A 32 -7.13 20.30 53.75
C PHE A 32 -5.83 20.78 53.05
N ASN A 33 -5.26 21.88 53.52
CA ASN A 33 -3.84 22.16 53.22
C ASN A 33 -3.00 21.27 54.14
N ASN A 34 -2.64 20.07 53.68
CA ASN A 34 -1.44 19.42 54.20
C ASN A 34 -0.73 18.58 53.13
N GLN A 35 0.56 18.87 53.07
CA GLN A 35 1.63 18.40 52.19
C GLN A 35 1.58 16.92 51.78
N ILE A 36 1.60 16.65 50.46
CA ILE A 36 2.37 15.53 49.89
C ILE A 36 3.06 16.04 48.62
N ASN A 37 4.37 16.30 48.74
CA ASN A 37 5.26 16.56 47.61
C ASN A 37 5.45 15.29 46.79
N PHE A 38 4.80 15.18 45.63
CA PHE A 38 5.26 14.27 44.58
C PHE A 38 6.25 15.03 43.70
N GLN A 39 7.54 14.83 43.96
CA GLN A 39 8.60 15.19 43.02
C GLN A 39 8.31 14.51 41.68
N THR A 40 8.09 15.30 40.63
CA THR A 40 8.01 14.80 39.25
C THR A 40 9.39 14.28 38.85
N LYS A 41 9.59 12.97 38.98
CA LYS A 41 10.75 12.29 38.41
C LYS A 41 10.69 12.48 36.89
N ALA A 42 11.60 13.28 36.35
CA ALA A 42 11.74 13.50 34.91
C ALA A 42 11.84 12.13 34.21
N VAL A 43 10.90 11.85 33.31
CA VAL A 43 10.99 10.71 32.39
C VAL A 43 12.13 11.04 31.43
N ASN A 44 13.29 10.44 31.64
CA ASN A 44 14.36 10.44 30.65
C ASN A 44 13.86 9.69 29.42
N THR A 45 13.35 10.41 28.43
CA THR A 45 13.13 9.84 27.11
C THR A 45 14.50 9.60 26.48
N ILE A 46 14.89 8.34 26.36
CA ILE A 46 16.03 7.98 25.51
C ILE A 46 15.68 8.51 24.12
N PRO A 47 16.49 9.38 23.50
CA PRO A 47 16.19 9.85 22.15
C PRO A 47 16.16 8.63 21.24
N THR A 48 14.97 8.28 20.76
CA THR A 48 14.84 7.25 19.74
C THR A 48 15.66 7.69 18.53
N PRO A 49 16.58 6.86 18.01
CA PRO A 49 17.37 7.22 16.85
C PRO A 49 16.44 7.63 15.72
N PRO A 50 16.76 8.71 14.99
CA PRO A 50 15.91 9.22 13.91
C PRO A 50 15.70 8.11 12.88
N LYS A 51 14.43 7.74 12.63
CA LYS A 51 14.08 6.87 11.51
C LYS A 51 14.30 7.66 10.23
N ILE A 52 15.40 7.39 9.54
CA ILE A 52 15.67 7.97 8.22
C ILE A 52 14.67 7.35 7.24
N HIS A 53 13.68 8.14 6.83
CA HIS A 53 12.78 7.77 5.74
C HIS A 53 13.30 8.42 4.47
N ILE A 54 13.89 7.62 3.57
CA ILE A 54 14.31 8.11 2.25
C ILE A 54 13.01 8.39 1.46
N ILE A 55 12.79 9.68 1.14
CA ILE A 55 11.66 10.10 0.30
C ILE A 55 12.10 9.99 -1.15
N ILE A 56 11.54 9.03 -1.89
CA ILE A 56 11.84 8.78 -3.30
C ILE A 56 10.59 9.13 -4.12
N ASP A 57 10.76 9.94 -5.18
CA ASP A 57 9.69 10.20 -6.17
C ASP A 57 9.59 9.03 -7.15
N TRP A 58 8.95 7.96 -6.68
CA TRP A 58 8.75 6.73 -7.45
C TRP A 58 8.11 6.94 -8.82
N ARG A 59 7.25 7.95 -8.97
CA ARG A 59 6.53 8.18 -10.22
C ARG A 59 7.49 8.55 -11.34
N LYS A 60 8.44 9.45 -11.05
CA LYS A 60 9.47 9.88 -12.03
C LYS A 60 10.31 8.70 -12.52
N HIS A 61 10.69 7.79 -11.61
CA HIS A 61 11.52 6.63 -11.96
C HIS A 61 10.76 5.59 -12.79
N PHE A 62 9.47 5.38 -12.54
CA PHE A 62 8.69 4.39 -13.28
C PHE A 62 8.20 4.86 -14.65
N LEU A 63 7.99 6.17 -14.84
CA LEU A 63 7.32 6.74 -16.02
C LEU A 63 7.86 6.21 -17.36
N LEU A 64 9.17 6.36 -17.59
CA LEU A 64 9.79 5.97 -18.85
C LEU A 64 9.62 4.47 -19.11
N HIS A 65 9.80 3.65 -18.09
CA HIS A 65 9.79 2.20 -18.23
C HIS A 65 8.40 1.62 -18.37
N ILE A 66 7.40 2.21 -17.73
CA ILE A 66 6.01 1.82 -17.97
C ILE A 66 5.61 2.11 -19.41
N GLN A 67 6.05 3.23 -19.99
CA GLN A 67 5.84 3.51 -21.41
C GLN A 67 6.53 2.48 -22.31
N GLU A 68 7.76 2.08 -21.99
CA GLU A 68 8.49 1.02 -22.70
C GLU A 68 7.74 -0.32 -22.63
N ILE A 69 7.23 -0.71 -21.46
CA ILE A 69 6.44 -1.94 -21.26
C ILE A 69 5.16 -1.91 -22.09
N ILE A 70 4.39 -0.82 -22.01
CA ILE A 70 3.15 -0.66 -22.79
C ILE A 70 3.46 -0.77 -24.28
N THR A 71 4.53 -0.12 -24.74
CA THR A 71 4.99 -0.17 -26.14
C THR A 71 5.42 -1.58 -26.54
N PHE A 72 6.17 -2.28 -25.69
CA PHE A 72 6.62 -3.64 -25.94
C PHE A 72 5.42 -4.59 -26.10
N ILE A 73 4.48 -4.54 -25.16
CA ILE A 73 3.34 -5.46 -25.20
C ILE A 73 2.42 -5.16 -26.38
N THR A 74 2.14 -3.88 -26.66
CA THR A 74 1.28 -3.49 -27.79
C THR A 74 1.88 -3.82 -29.16
N LYS A 75 3.21 -3.84 -29.29
CA LYS A 75 3.89 -4.26 -30.53
C LYS A 75 3.92 -5.78 -30.72
N THR A 76 4.04 -6.53 -29.63
CA THR A 76 4.20 -7.99 -29.67
C THR A 76 2.87 -8.75 -29.78
N GLN A 77 1.75 -8.08 -29.51
CA GLN A 77 0.43 -8.70 -29.46
C GLN A 77 -0.44 -8.32 -30.67
N HIS A 78 -1.40 -9.18 -30.98
CA HIS A 78 -2.38 -8.90 -32.03
C HIS A 78 -3.21 -7.66 -31.68
N LYS A 79 -3.40 -6.79 -32.67
CA LYS A 79 -4.26 -5.60 -32.53
C LYS A 79 -5.64 -6.04 -31.99
N ASN A 80 -6.12 -5.35 -30.95
CA ASN A 80 -7.44 -5.52 -30.30
C ASN A 80 -7.54 -6.61 -29.22
N LYS A 81 -6.45 -7.22 -28.78
CA LYS A 81 -6.47 -8.10 -27.59
C LYS A 81 -6.34 -7.27 -26.31
N ILE A 82 -7.26 -7.45 -25.36
CA ILE A 82 -7.12 -6.91 -24.00
C ILE A 82 -6.26 -7.87 -23.18
N ILE A 83 -5.23 -7.35 -22.52
CA ILE A 83 -4.20 -8.15 -21.87
C ILE A 83 -4.32 -8.05 -20.36
N ALA A 84 -4.45 -9.20 -19.71
CA ALA A 84 -4.47 -9.27 -18.25
C ALA A 84 -3.03 -9.15 -17.69
N LEU A 85 -2.75 -8.06 -16.97
CA LEU A 85 -1.44 -7.79 -16.35
C LEU A 85 -1.55 -7.85 -14.82
N PHE A 86 -0.84 -8.79 -14.21
CA PHE A 86 -0.69 -8.87 -12.77
C PHE A 86 0.49 -8.02 -12.30
N ILE A 87 0.27 -7.14 -11.31
CA ILE A 87 1.35 -6.33 -10.71
C ILE A 87 1.70 -6.93 -9.35
N ASN A 88 2.89 -7.52 -9.24
CA ASN A 88 3.38 -8.09 -8.00
C ASN A 88 3.73 -6.98 -6.99
N LYS A 89 3.70 -7.32 -5.70
CA LYS A 89 4.27 -6.45 -4.67
C LYS A 89 5.78 -6.29 -4.93
N ILE A 90 6.29 -5.08 -4.77
CA ILE A 90 7.73 -4.83 -4.89
C ILE A 90 8.45 -5.57 -3.76
N GLU A 91 9.46 -6.36 -4.11
CA GLU A 91 10.34 -7.00 -3.14
C GLU A 91 11.43 -6.02 -2.71
N ASN A 92 11.73 -5.95 -1.41
CA ASN A 92 12.80 -5.11 -0.89
C ASN A 92 13.98 -5.97 -0.45
N TYR A 93 15.06 -5.93 -1.21
CA TYR A 93 16.37 -6.46 -0.83
C TYR A 93 17.39 -5.35 -0.56
N SER A 94 16.96 -4.08 -0.49
CA SER A 94 17.84 -2.99 -0.08
C SER A 94 18.01 -2.97 1.44
N ASP A 95 19.11 -2.38 1.90
CA ASP A 95 19.36 -2.16 3.33
C ASP A 95 18.44 -1.10 3.96
N TYR A 96 17.64 -0.40 3.15
CA TYR A 96 16.79 0.70 3.59
C TYR A 96 15.32 0.28 3.75
N PRO A 97 14.63 0.78 4.78
CA PRO A 97 13.21 0.54 4.94
C PRO A 97 12.41 1.34 3.89
N LEU A 98 11.95 0.66 2.84
CA LEU A 98 11.09 1.25 1.81
C LEU A 98 9.61 1.10 2.17
N ASN A 99 8.81 2.13 1.86
CA ASN A 99 7.36 2.03 1.93
C ASN A 99 6.83 1.24 0.72
N ILE A 100 6.93 -0.09 0.78
CA ILE A 100 6.60 -0.98 -0.33
C ILE A 100 5.15 -0.86 -0.78
N GLN A 101 4.22 -0.62 0.14
CA GLN A 101 2.82 -0.43 -0.21
C GLN A 101 2.63 0.83 -1.04
N GLN A 102 3.18 1.96 -0.60
CA GLN A 102 3.12 3.22 -1.34
C GLN A 102 3.79 3.09 -2.71
N THR A 103 4.98 2.49 -2.77
CA THR A 103 5.71 2.32 -4.04
C THR A 103 4.93 1.43 -5.01
N THR A 104 4.39 0.31 -4.54
CA THR A 104 3.58 -0.60 -5.37
C THR A 104 2.30 0.10 -5.86
N ASN A 105 1.66 0.92 -5.01
CA ASN A 105 0.48 1.68 -5.40
C ASN A 105 0.80 2.75 -6.45
N ASN A 106 1.93 3.46 -6.31
CA ASN A 106 2.38 4.41 -7.33
C ASN A 106 2.62 3.73 -8.69
N LEU A 107 3.23 2.55 -8.69
CA LEU A 107 3.42 1.75 -9.90
C LEU A 107 2.08 1.37 -10.55
N LYS A 108 1.12 0.89 -9.75
CA LYS A 108 -0.24 0.55 -10.20
C LYS A 108 -0.97 1.74 -10.79
N ASN A 109 -0.95 2.87 -10.09
CA ASN A 109 -1.61 4.10 -10.51
C ASN A 109 -1.03 4.62 -11.83
N LEU A 110 0.29 4.59 -11.98
CA LEU A 110 0.96 5.03 -13.20
C LEU A 110 0.64 4.14 -14.39
N LEU A 111 0.60 2.81 -14.19
CA LEU A 111 0.15 1.87 -15.22
C LEU A 111 -1.30 2.12 -15.63
N HIS A 112 -2.17 2.42 -14.66
CA HIS A 112 -3.57 2.74 -14.94
C HIS A 112 -3.71 4.07 -15.71
N GLU A 113 -2.93 5.09 -15.35
CA GLU A 113 -2.91 6.41 -16.01
C GLU A 113 -2.43 6.30 -17.46
N LEU A 114 -1.40 5.49 -17.73
CA LEU A 114 -0.82 5.36 -19.07
C LEU A 114 -1.58 4.38 -19.98
N ASN A 115 -2.53 3.61 -19.44
CA ASN A 115 -3.35 2.65 -20.20
C ASN A 115 -4.54 3.31 -20.92
N ASN A 116 -4.29 4.40 -21.66
CA ASN A 116 -5.34 5.21 -22.30
C ASN A 116 -6.18 4.46 -23.35
N ASN A 117 -5.60 3.42 -23.97
CA ASN A 117 -6.27 2.65 -25.03
C ASN A 117 -6.99 1.39 -24.50
N ASN A 118 -7.08 1.21 -23.18
CA ASN A 118 -7.65 0.02 -22.54
C ASN A 118 -7.05 -1.31 -23.05
N ASN A 119 -5.75 -1.28 -23.40
CA ASN A 119 -5.03 -2.44 -23.88
C ASN A 119 -4.76 -3.46 -22.76
N PHE A 120 -4.83 -3.02 -21.50
CA PHE A 120 -4.58 -3.85 -20.33
C PHE A 120 -5.75 -3.85 -19.35
N ILE A 121 -5.97 -4.99 -18.71
CA ILE A 121 -6.69 -5.09 -17.44
C ILE A 121 -5.64 -5.32 -16.36
N ILE A 122 -5.51 -4.35 -15.46
CA ILE A 122 -4.62 -4.48 -14.30
C ILE A 122 -5.32 -5.34 -13.26
N ILE A 123 -4.77 -6.53 -13.01
CA ILE A 123 -5.25 -7.41 -11.96
C ILE A 123 -4.63 -6.96 -10.64
N ASN A 124 -5.48 -6.52 -9.72
CA ASN A 124 -5.08 -6.25 -8.36
C ASN A 124 -5.24 -7.52 -7.52
N SER A 125 -4.15 -8.01 -6.91
CA SER A 125 -4.28 -9.07 -5.91
C SER A 125 -4.85 -8.49 -4.61
N TYR A 126 -6.18 -8.49 -4.50
CA TYR A 126 -6.79 -8.62 -3.18
C TYR A 126 -6.64 -10.07 -2.78
N ILE A 127 -5.50 -10.42 -2.17
CA ILE A 127 -5.28 -11.77 -1.66
C ILE A 127 -6.33 -11.96 -0.56
N SER A 128 -7.30 -12.86 -0.77
CA SER A 128 -8.25 -13.24 0.28
C SER A 128 -7.48 -13.73 1.51
N CYS A 129 -7.99 -13.45 2.72
CA CYS A 129 -7.29 -13.80 3.96
C CYS A 129 -6.89 -15.29 4.01
N GLU A 130 -7.65 -16.17 3.37
CA GLU A 130 -7.40 -17.61 3.31
C GLU A 130 -6.17 -17.99 2.45
N ILE A 131 -5.98 -17.33 1.30
CA ILE A 131 -4.76 -17.47 0.49
C ILE A 131 -3.60 -16.78 1.20
N TYR A 132 -3.87 -15.66 1.87
CA TYR A 132 -2.87 -14.91 2.61
C TYR A 132 -2.32 -15.73 3.78
N GLU A 133 -3.14 -16.37 4.62
CA GLU A 133 -2.70 -17.20 5.75
C GLU A 133 -1.83 -18.40 5.28
N ASN A 134 -2.19 -19.04 4.16
CA ASN A 134 -1.35 -20.08 3.54
C ASN A 134 -0.02 -19.53 3.00
N ILE A 135 0.01 -18.28 2.50
CA ILE A 135 1.23 -17.59 2.05
C ILE A 135 2.03 -17.02 3.23
N LYS A 136 1.37 -16.65 4.34
CA LYS A 136 1.95 -16.06 5.55
C LYS A 136 2.78 -17.09 6.33
N LEU A 137 2.31 -18.34 6.34
CA LEU A 137 3.10 -19.48 6.83
C LEU A 137 4.39 -19.68 6.01
N LEU A 138 4.45 -19.18 4.77
CA LEU A 138 5.55 -19.44 3.84
C LEU A 138 6.67 -18.37 3.79
N ASN A 139 6.55 -17.27 4.55
CA ASN A 139 7.62 -16.37 5.04
C ASN A 139 7.24 -14.89 5.01
N LYS A 140 7.60 -14.20 6.09
CA LYS A 140 7.68 -12.74 6.13
C LYS A 140 8.68 -12.26 5.07
N ASN A 141 8.17 -11.42 4.15
CA ASN A 141 8.88 -10.49 3.27
C ASN A 141 9.22 -10.89 1.83
N LEU A 142 9.00 -12.11 1.38
CA LEU A 142 9.31 -12.48 -0.01
C LEU A 142 8.15 -13.26 -0.61
N THR A 143 7.69 -12.88 -1.79
CA THR A 143 6.79 -13.70 -2.60
C THR A 143 7.67 -14.23 -3.71
N PRO A 144 8.29 -15.42 -3.55
CA PRO A 144 9.25 -15.92 -4.51
C PRO A 144 8.69 -15.79 -5.92
N ARG A 145 9.53 -15.41 -6.88
CA ARG A 145 9.16 -15.29 -8.30
C ARG A 145 8.28 -16.44 -8.80
N SER A 146 8.58 -17.67 -8.38
CA SER A 146 7.79 -18.87 -8.69
C SER A 146 6.37 -18.85 -8.11
N THR A 147 6.17 -18.30 -6.91
CA THR A 147 4.87 -18.08 -6.28
C THR A 147 4.07 -17.01 -7.00
N SER A 148 4.70 -15.88 -7.38
CA SER A 148 4.03 -14.84 -8.17
C SER A 148 3.56 -15.36 -9.52
N ILE A 149 4.35 -16.24 -10.18
CA ILE A 149 3.92 -16.91 -11.42
C ILE A 149 2.71 -17.81 -11.19
N LYS A 150 2.69 -18.60 -10.12
CA LYS A 150 1.53 -19.44 -9.77
C LYS A 150 0.29 -18.59 -9.51
N LEU A 151 0.43 -17.50 -8.77
CA LEU A 151 -0.68 -16.58 -8.46
C LEU A 151 -1.24 -15.93 -9.72
N ALA A 152 -0.37 -15.47 -10.62
CA ALA A 152 -0.75 -14.87 -11.88
C ALA A 152 -1.52 -15.84 -12.79
N ARG A 153 -1.06 -17.09 -12.89
CA ARG A 153 -1.79 -18.14 -13.62
C ARG A 153 -3.17 -18.38 -13.01
N HIS A 154 -3.26 -18.44 -11.69
CA HIS A 154 -4.54 -18.61 -11.00
C HIS A 154 -5.51 -17.44 -11.26
N MET A 155 -4.98 -16.23 -11.37
CA MET A 155 -5.75 -15.03 -11.71
C MET A 155 -5.99 -14.86 -13.22
N ASN A 156 -5.63 -15.84 -14.05
CA ASN A 156 -5.68 -15.77 -15.52
C ASN A 156 -4.96 -14.54 -16.10
N ALA A 157 -3.89 -14.08 -15.45
CA ALA A 157 -3.02 -13.06 -16.00
C ALA A 157 -2.16 -13.63 -17.14
N GLU A 158 -1.92 -12.84 -18.17
CA GLU A 158 -1.00 -13.20 -19.27
C GLU A 158 0.44 -12.85 -18.91
N TYR A 159 0.61 -11.71 -18.24
CA TYR A 159 1.90 -11.19 -17.84
C TYR A 159 1.91 -10.81 -16.36
N ILE A 160 3.12 -10.76 -15.83
CA ILE A 160 3.43 -10.32 -14.48
C ILE A 160 4.45 -9.21 -14.59
N LEU A 161 4.18 -8.07 -13.99
CA LEU A 161 5.21 -7.10 -13.69
C LEU A 161 5.79 -7.43 -12.32
N TYR A 162 6.99 -8.01 -12.33
CA TYR A 162 7.79 -8.27 -11.14
C TYR A 162 8.73 -7.10 -10.88
N SER A 163 8.95 -6.79 -9.61
CA SER A 163 9.71 -5.61 -9.23
C SER A 163 10.52 -5.88 -7.98
N THR A 164 11.80 -5.50 -8.02
CA THR A 164 12.77 -5.80 -6.98
C THR A 164 13.60 -4.56 -6.69
N ALA A 165 13.52 -4.05 -5.48
CA ALA A 165 14.37 -2.98 -4.98
C ALA A 165 15.65 -3.56 -4.35
N TYR A 166 16.80 -3.00 -4.69
CA TYR A 166 18.11 -3.40 -4.16
C TYR A 166 19.03 -2.18 -4.09
N ASN A 167 20.15 -2.29 -3.39
CA ASN A 167 21.15 -1.22 -3.26
C ASN A 167 22.27 -1.39 -4.30
N ASP A 168 22.78 -0.26 -4.78
CA ASP A 168 24.08 -0.20 -5.47
C ASP A 168 24.87 0.97 -4.89
N THR A 169 25.99 0.65 -4.24
CA THR A 169 26.92 1.53 -3.50
C THR A 169 26.27 2.53 -2.53
N LYS A 170 25.45 3.46 -3.02
CA LYS A 170 24.75 4.51 -2.27
C LYS A 170 23.31 4.79 -2.73
N ASN A 171 22.88 4.19 -3.85
CA ASN A 171 21.57 4.43 -4.44
C ASN A 171 20.67 3.21 -4.25
N ILE A 172 19.37 3.44 -4.28
CA ILE A 172 18.38 2.38 -4.37
C ILE A 172 18.06 2.19 -5.86
N ASN A 173 18.10 0.96 -6.33
CA ASN A 173 17.71 0.60 -7.68
C ASN A 173 16.44 -0.23 -7.63
N ILE A 174 15.59 -0.10 -8.65
CA ILE A 174 14.48 -1.03 -8.87
C ILE A 174 14.69 -1.74 -10.19
N LYS A 175 14.77 -3.06 -10.14
CA LYS A 175 14.65 -3.90 -11.33
C LYS A 175 13.18 -4.18 -11.60
N LEU A 176 12.73 -3.90 -12.82
CA LEU A 176 11.43 -4.24 -13.35
C LEU A 176 11.58 -5.38 -14.35
N GLU A 177 10.75 -6.41 -14.25
CA GLU A 177 10.76 -7.54 -15.17
C GLU A 177 9.33 -7.87 -15.58
N LEU A 178 9.07 -7.86 -16.89
CA LEU A 178 7.84 -8.37 -17.46
C LEU A 178 8.03 -9.86 -17.72
N ILE A 179 7.21 -10.68 -17.08
CA ILE A 179 7.32 -12.14 -17.12
C ILE A 179 6.05 -12.69 -17.75
N SER A 180 6.19 -13.61 -18.70
CA SER A 180 5.06 -14.39 -19.22
C SER A 180 4.53 -15.33 -18.14
N ALA A 181 3.26 -15.19 -17.77
CA ALA A 181 2.63 -16.09 -16.80
C ALA A 181 2.52 -17.52 -17.38
N LYS A 182 2.51 -17.69 -18.70
CA LYS A 182 2.40 -18.99 -19.36
C LYS A 182 3.61 -19.88 -19.07
N ASN A 183 4.83 -19.39 -19.33
CA ASN A 183 6.06 -20.19 -19.25
C ASN A 183 7.08 -19.67 -18.22
N GLY A 184 6.87 -18.48 -17.63
CA GLY A 184 7.77 -17.89 -16.65
C GLY A 184 8.98 -17.17 -17.25
N GLU A 185 9.04 -17.02 -18.57
CA GLU A 185 10.13 -16.35 -19.26
C GLU A 185 10.10 -14.84 -19.06
N ILE A 186 11.28 -14.21 -18.97
CA ILE A 186 11.43 -12.75 -18.99
C ILE A 186 11.27 -12.27 -20.42
N MET A 187 10.25 -11.47 -20.66
CA MET A 187 9.97 -10.87 -21.98
C MET A 187 10.61 -9.49 -22.12
N TRP A 188 10.74 -8.79 -20.99
CA TRP A 188 11.36 -7.48 -20.92
C TRP A 188 11.93 -7.26 -19.51
N SER A 189 13.06 -6.56 -19.39
CA SER A 189 13.68 -6.24 -18.10
C SER A 189 14.44 -4.92 -18.17
N LYS A 190 14.37 -4.13 -17.09
CA LYS A 190 15.12 -2.87 -16.96
C LYS A 190 15.41 -2.56 -15.50
N ILE A 191 16.49 -1.81 -15.28
CA ILE A 191 16.87 -1.30 -13.97
C ILE A 191 16.64 0.22 -13.99
N THR A 192 15.97 0.73 -12.96
CA THR A 192 15.89 2.15 -12.64
C THR A 192 16.84 2.47 -11.51
N ASN A 193 17.61 3.53 -11.69
CA ASN A 193 18.40 4.10 -10.60
C ASN A 193 17.56 5.18 -9.93
N THR A 194 17.41 5.11 -8.60
CA THR A 194 16.78 6.15 -7.78
C THR A 194 17.81 7.02 -7.08
#